data_AF-A0A8T4PB08-F1
#
_entry.id   AF-A0A8T4PB08-F1
#
_cell.length_a   1.000
_cell.length_b   1.000
_cell.length_c   1.000
_cell.angle_alpha   90.00
_cell.angle_beta   90.00
_cell.angle_gamma   90.00
#
_symmetry.space_group_name_H-M   'P 1'
#
loop_
_entity.id
_entity.type
_entity.pdbx_description
1 polymer ?
#
loop_
_entity_poly.entity_id
_entity_poly.type
_entity_poly.pdbx_seq_one_letter_code
_entity_poly.pdbx_strand_id
1 'polypeptide(L)'
;MYNKKTFQIFNNPKFSGEIKNADAVGQVGNMRCGDVMKIFLKVDKKTKKIKDIKFQTYGCLPPQEKVNLRGKWKEISNLSESENVLNGNGNETTIKKIFKRDYHGDLLKFIPFVSPYNAFYVTPEHPILCIKRKRIKKTKKAYSKSAWLMVNHDELMSTKPDYTEAGNLETGDYLVFSYNKKVINKKEYTNSFLRLIGYYLSEGYVSAKGGAIGFAFNKKEKEYIEEVKKLIEDVVLKEAKSRVRANVEEVYVNSREFVRKILKEAGKLATKKRLSKEIMLLPPKRQLEIIETYLNGDGDLYFRRKGNTATYRLATSSESLAIQLQEILARNKIFASIRKRIQKESNIGGRIIRGGQELFIVSYKKDRKHKFVHPTRNYFLVPIKKIEKEKYGGKVYNFEVSSEPNSYLVRGFVVHNCIAAITASEIMCKLAKGKTLEQAMKINPEDIVKKLGEVPEIKFHCSILGTQALRKAIENYKEKVKD
;
A
#
# COMPACT_ATOMS: atom_id res chain seq x y z
N MET A 1 19.54 -8.66 -15.19
CA MET A 1 19.26 -9.03 -13.79
C MET A 1 20.51 -8.77 -12.95
N TYR A 2 20.43 -8.62 -11.62
CA TYR A 2 21.62 -8.57 -10.77
C TYR A 2 22.33 -9.93 -10.74
N ASN A 3 23.65 -9.93 -10.87
CA ASN A 3 24.45 -11.15 -10.81
C ASN A 3 24.66 -11.65 -9.37
N LYS A 4 25.10 -12.90 -9.19
CA LYS A 4 25.37 -13.52 -7.87
C LYS A 4 26.28 -12.65 -6.98
N LYS A 5 27.22 -11.94 -7.59
CA LYS A 5 28.17 -11.04 -6.92
C LYS A 5 27.47 -9.82 -6.29
N THR A 6 26.53 -9.20 -7.00
CA THR A 6 25.70 -8.11 -6.49
C THR A 6 24.97 -8.54 -5.22
N PHE A 7 24.38 -9.73 -5.23
CA PHE A 7 23.67 -10.27 -4.06
C PHE A 7 24.60 -10.59 -2.90
N GLN A 8 25.79 -11.15 -3.13
CA GLN A 8 26.78 -11.38 -2.06
C GLN A 8 27.20 -10.07 -1.38
N ILE A 9 27.47 -9.03 -2.17
CA ILE A 9 27.86 -7.70 -1.69
C ILE A 9 26.73 -7.05 -0.88
N PHE A 10 25.51 -7.13 -1.40
CA PHE A 10 24.33 -6.60 -0.72
C PHE A 10 24.05 -7.30 0.62
N ASN A 11 24.24 -8.63 0.71
CA ASN A 11 23.87 -9.40 1.90
C ASN A 11 24.76 -9.13 3.11
N ASN A 12 25.99 -8.67 2.88
CA ASN A 12 26.93 -8.34 3.94
C ASN A 12 27.72 -7.08 3.53
N PRO A 13 27.08 -5.91 3.49
CA PRO A 13 27.73 -4.69 3.07
C PRO A 13 28.68 -4.24 4.19
N LYS A 14 29.99 -4.28 3.92
CA LYS A 14 31.02 -3.97 4.91
C LYS A 14 31.09 -2.47 5.21
N PHE A 15 30.65 -1.65 4.28
CA PHE A 15 30.69 -0.20 4.38
C PHE A 15 29.33 0.40 4.75
N SER A 16 28.29 -0.40 5.01
CA SER A 16 27.03 0.15 5.50
C SER A 16 27.18 0.63 6.96
N GLY A 17 26.60 1.79 7.26
CA GLY A 17 26.53 2.37 8.61
C GLY A 17 26.89 3.86 8.66
N GLU A 18 27.11 4.36 9.86
CA GLU A 18 27.57 5.73 10.12
C GLU A 18 28.96 5.71 10.76
N ILE A 19 29.72 6.79 10.57
CA ILE A 19 30.96 7.05 11.33
C ILE A 19 30.66 8.15 12.33
N LYS A 20 30.71 7.83 13.64
CA LYS A 20 30.63 8.84 14.70
C LYS A 20 31.80 9.81 14.57
N ASN A 21 31.54 11.11 14.66
CA ASN A 21 32.55 12.17 14.47
C ASN A 21 33.32 12.02 13.15
N ALA A 22 32.59 11.77 12.06
CA ALA A 22 33.14 11.77 10.71
C ALA A 22 33.79 13.13 10.40
N ASP A 23 34.93 13.09 9.72
CA ASP A 23 35.63 14.33 9.33
C ASP A 23 34.83 15.03 8.22
N ALA A 24 34.12 14.27 7.38
CA ALA A 24 33.28 14.80 6.32
C ALA A 24 32.03 13.96 6.07
N VAL A 25 30.97 14.62 5.61
CA VAL A 25 29.70 13.99 5.28
C VAL A 25 29.17 14.58 3.97
N GLY A 26 28.79 13.71 3.03
CA GLY A 26 28.17 14.08 1.76
C GLY A 26 26.83 13.40 1.61
N GLN A 27 25.80 14.15 1.19
CA GLN A 27 24.46 13.62 0.96
C GLN A 27 23.97 14.07 -0.41
N VAL A 28 23.48 13.11 -1.21
CA VAL A 28 22.89 13.37 -2.53
C VAL A 28 21.65 12.50 -2.69
N GLY A 29 20.60 13.07 -3.29
CA GLY A 29 19.39 12.37 -3.68
C GLY A 29 19.18 12.39 -5.20
N ASN A 30 18.56 11.34 -5.75
CA ASN A 30 18.24 11.27 -7.17
C ASN A 30 16.74 11.52 -7.42
N MET A 31 16.43 12.55 -8.22
CA MET A 31 15.07 13.00 -8.53
C MET A 31 14.30 12.13 -9.56
N ARG A 32 14.83 10.97 -9.95
CA ARG A 32 14.19 10.04 -10.90
C ARG A 32 13.79 8.70 -10.27
N CYS A 33 14.49 8.29 -9.21
CA CYS A 33 14.22 7.04 -8.46
C CYS A 33 13.97 7.26 -6.96
N GLY A 34 14.23 8.46 -6.44
CA GLY A 34 14.08 8.83 -5.03
C GLY A 34 15.06 8.17 -4.07
N ASP A 35 16.09 7.51 -4.58
CA ASP A 35 17.16 7.01 -3.73
C ASP A 35 17.95 8.20 -3.17
N VAL A 36 18.20 8.17 -1.86
CA VAL A 36 19.09 9.11 -1.16
C VAL A 36 20.23 8.35 -0.53
N MET A 37 21.41 8.95 -0.66
CA MET A 37 22.66 8.36 -0.24
C MET A 37 23.46 9.33 0.58
N LYS A 38 23.91 8.86 1.74
CA LYS A 38 24.81 9.59 2.62
C LYS A 38 26.13 8.84 2.72
N ILE A 39 27.24 9.55 2.56
CA ILE A 39 28.60 9.05 2.69
C ILE A 39 29.27 9.77 3.85
N PHE A 40 29.91 9.00 4.72
CA PHE A 40 30.71 9.44 5.85
C PHE A 40 32.17 9.12 5.57
N LEU A 41 33.07 10.08 5.79
CA LEU A 41 34.51 9.92 5.59
C LEU A 41 35.27 10.17 6.90
N LYS A 42 36.26 9.30 7.16
CA LYS A 42 37.36 9.55 8.09
C LYS A 42 38.65 9.66 7.30
N VAL A 43 39.37 10.77 7.44
CA VAL A 43 40.52 11.13 6.61
C VAL A 43 41.77 11.29 7.46
N ASP A 44 42.87 10.69 7.01
CA ASP A 44 44.18 10.95 7.60
C ASP A 44 44.68 12.34 7.20
N LYS A 45 44.84 13.24 8.16
CA LYS A 45 45.14 14.66 7.89
C LYS A 45 46.48 14.88 7.18
N LYS A 46 47.48 14.03 7.45
CA LYS A 46 48.85 14.12 6.88
C LYS A 46 48.88 13.60 5.46
N THR A 47 48.36 12.39 5.24
CA THR A 47 48.45 11.70 3.95
C THR A 47 47.28 12.00 3.01
N LYS A 48 46.24 12.67 3.51
CA LYS A 48 44.95 12.91 2.83
C LYS A 48 44.29 11.62 2.32
N LYS A 49 44.58 10.48 2.95
CA LYS A 49 44.00 9.17 2.62
C LYS A 49 42.69 8.94 3.38
N ILE A 50 41.72 8.30 2.73
CA ILE A 50 40.47 7.86 3.35
C ILE A 50 40.76 6.65 4.24
N LYS A 51 40.83 6.86 5.56
CA LYS A 51 41.06 5.82 6.58
C LYS A 51 39.83 4.94 6.74
N ASP A 52 38.66 5.57 6.79
CA ASP A 52 37.40 4.85 6.84
C ASP A 52 36.32 5.57 6.03
N ILE A 53 35.40 4.78 5.50
CA ILE A 53 34.28 5.26 4.71
C ILE A 53 33.07 4.39 5.03
N LYS A 54 31.94 5.03 5.30
CA LYS A 54 30.66 4.34 5.45
C LYS A 54 29.62 5.02 4.58
N PHE A 55 28.64 4.24 4.14
CA PHE A 55 27.47 4.76 3.47
C PHE A 55 26.22 4.35 4.21
N GLN A 56 25.18 5.15 4.02
CA GLN A 56 23.86 4.74 4.42
C GLN A 56 22.86 5.13 3.32
N THR A 57 22.01 4.15 3.03
CA THR A 57 20.90 4.22 2.09
C THR A 57 19.69 3.78 2.86
N TYR A 58 18.61 4.51 2.71
CA TYR A 58 17.71 4.58 3.80
C TYR A 58 16.28 4.39 3.28
N GLY A 59 15.61 3.35 3.77
CA GLY A 59 14.16 3.20 3.67
C GLY A 59 13.70 1.87 4.23
N CYS A 60 13.04 1.87 5.39
CA CYS A 60 12.46 0.66 5.98
C CYS A 60 11.09 0.93 6.61
N LEU A 61 10.38 -0.13 6.97
CA LEU A 61 9.08 -0.12 7.64
C LEU A 61 9.18 -0.87 8.98
N PRO A 62 8.43 -0.48 10.02
CA PRO A 62 8.37 -1.28 11.24
C PRO A 62 7.61 -2.60 11.01
N PRO A 63 7.79 -3.63 11.86
CA PRO A 63 7.33 -5.00 11.62
C PRO A 63 5.83 -5.11 11.36
N GLN A 64 5.03 -4.32 12.06
CA GLN A 64 3.56 -4.32 11.98
C GLN A 64 3.00 -3.72 10.69
N GLU A 65 3.82 -3.12 9.83
CA GLU A 65 3.29 -2.50 8.62
C GLU A 65 2.77 -3.50 7.61
N LYS A 66 1.65 -3.14 7.01
CA LYS A 66 0.86 -4.04 6.19
C LYS A 66 1.12 -3.79 4.70
N VAL A 67 1.68 -4.79 4.04
CA VAL A 67 2.01 -4.79 2.61
C VAL A 67 0.85 -5.41 1.82
N ASN A 68 0.56 -4.86 0.64
CA ASN A 68 -0.51 -5.39 -0.19
C ASN A 68 -0.06 -6.65 -0.92
N LEU A 69 -0.74 -7.74 -0.62
CA LEU A 69 -0.75 -8.96 -1.39
C LEU A 69 -2.08 -9.02 -2.15
N ARG A 70 -2.22 -9.98 -3.05
CA ARG A 70 -3.41 -10.13 -3.88
C ARG A 70 -4.67 -10.34 -3.02
N GLY A 71 -5.48 -9.30 -2.85
CA GLY A 71 -6.73 -9.31 -2.08
C GLY A 71 -6.56 -9.48 -0.57
N LYS A 72 -5.36 -9.31 -0.01
CA LYS A 72 -5.09 -9.38 1.44
C LYS A 72 -3.95 -8.46 1.79
N TRP A 73 -3.91 -7.95 3.01
CA TRP A 73 -2.70 -7.31 3.52
C TRP A 73 -2.04 -8.21 4.56
N LYS A 74 -0.71 -8.18 4.59
CA LYS A 74 0.10 -8.98 5.51
C LYS A 74 1.20 -8.12 6.11
N GLU A 75 1.49 -8.33 7.39
CA GLU A 75 2.58 -7.65 8.08
C GLU A 75 3.92 -7.95 7.42
N ILE A 76 4.76 -6.93 7.26
CA ILE A 76 6.04 -7.05 6.58
C ILE A 76 6.98 -8.02 7.30
N SER A 77 6.90 -8.11 8.63
CA SER A 77 7.68 -9.07 9.41
C SER A 77 7.32 -10.53 9.16
N ASN A 78 6.10 -10.80 8.70
CA ASN A 78 5.56 -12.14 8.49
C ASN A 78 5.65 -12.58 7.01
N LEU A 79 6.17 -11.73 6.13
CA LEU A 79 6.39 -12.07 4.73
C LEU A 79 7.46 -13.15 4.60
N SER A 80 7.35 -13.96 3.54
CA SER A 80 8.38 -14.92 3.15
C SER A 80 8.87 -14.61 1.75
N GLU A 81 10.11 -15.02 1.45
CA GLU A 81 10.60 -15.06 0.09
C GLU A 81 9.68 -15.94 -0.77
N SER A 82 9.63 -15.68 -2.07
CA SER A 82 8.70 -16.27 -3.03
C SER A 82 7.21 -15.94 -2.84
N GLU A 83 6.82 -15.16 -1.82
CA GLU A 83 5.44 -14.69 -1.69
C GLU A 83 5.13 -13.59 -2.74
N ASN A 84 3.90 -13.57 -3.27
CA ASN A 84 3.50 -12.61 -4.30
C ASN A 84 2.87 -11.34 -3.68
N VAL A 85 3.41 -10.18 -4.05
CA VAL A 85 2.98 -8.84 -3.64
C VAL A 85 2.61 -8.00 -4.87
N LEU A 86 2.07 -6.80 -4.63
CA LEU A 86 1.85 -5.81 -5.69
C LEU A 86 2.97 -4.78 -5.73
N ASN A 87 3.50 -4.52 -6.93
CA ASN A 87 4.42 -3.41 -7.15
C ASN A 87 3.70 -2.06 -7.25
N GLY A 88 4.46 -0.95 -7.35
CA GLY A 88 3.91 0.40 -7.46
C GLY A 88 2.97 0.62 -8.65
N ASN A 89 3.17 -0.15 -9.73
CA ASN A 89 2.30 -0.13 -10.91
C ASN A 89 1.01 -0.93 -10.72
N GLY A 90 0.83 -1.65 -9.60
CA GLY A 90 -0.34 -2.49 -9.37
C GLY A 90 -0.25 -3.84 -10.07
N ASN A 91 0.95 -4.27 -10.45
CA ASN A 91 1.21 -5.59 -11.05
C ASN A 91 1.70 -6.57 -9.99
N GLU A 92 1.35 -7.85 -10.16
CA GLU A 92 1.81 -8.94 -9.30
C GLU A 92 3.31 -9.17 -9.52
N THR A 93 4.05 -9.30 -8.43
CA THR A 93 5.49 -9.54 -8.42
C THR A 93 5.85 -10.42 -7.25
N THR A 94 7.03 -11.03 -7.27
CA THR A 94 7.44 -12.00 -6.25
C THR A 94 8.52 -11.41 -5.38
N ILE A 95 8.40 -11.60 -4.07
CA ILE A 95 9.46 -11.24 -3.11
C ILE A 95 10.67 -12.12 -3.39
N LYS A 96 11.78 -11.52 -3.78
CA LYS A 96 13.04 -12.23 -3.95
C LYS A 96 13.78 -12.40 -2.65
N LYS A 97 13.76 -11.35 -1.82
CA LYS A 97 14.57 -11.30 -0.62
C LYS A 97 14.02 -10.33 0.38
N ILE A 98 14.07 -10.69 1.66
CA ILE A 98 13.64 -9.85 2.77
C ILE A 98 14.86 -9.35 3.55
N PHE A 99 14.82 -8.08 3.93
CA PHE A 99 15.86 -7.39 4.67
C PHE A 99 15.33 -6.95 6.02
N LYS A 100 16.19 -7.02 7.03
CA LYS A 100 15.92 -6.50 8.37
C LYS A 100 17.19 -5.84 8.91
N ARG A 101 17.02 -4.75 9.65
CA ARG A 101 18.09 -4.09 10.39
C ARG A 101 17.55 -3.52 11.69
N ASP A 102 18.42 -3.31 12.66
CA ASP A 102 18.06 -2.54 13.85
C ASP A 102 18.03 -1.04 13.50
N TYR A 103 17.09 -0.33 14.11
CA TYR A 103 16.87 1.09 13.91
C TYR A 103 16.47 1.75 15.22
N HIS A 104 17.15 2.85 15.53
CA HIS A 104 16.82 3.73 16.63
C HIS A 104 16.68 5.13 16.06
N GLY A 105 15.49 5.71 16.17
CA GLY A 105 15.21 6.99 15.53
C GLY A 105 13.74 7.33 15.60
N ASP A 106 13.32 8.20 14.69
CA ASP A 106 11.92 8.58 14.56
C ASP A 106 11.26 7.73 13.48
N LEU A 107 10.02 7.29 13.67
CA LEU A 107 9.14 6.86 12.60
C LEU A 107 8.19 8.00 12.24
N LEU A 108 7.88 8.11 10.95
CA LEU A 108 6.89 9.03 10.43
C LEU A 108 5.62 8.26 10.08
N LYS A 109 4.51 8.66 10.68
CA LYS A 109 3.18 8.12 10.39
C LYS A 109 2.46 9.05 9.43
N PHE A 110 2.18 8.55 8.23
CA PHE A 110 1.41 9.27 7.23
C PHE A 110 -0.07 8.96 7.40
N ILE A 111 -0.87 9.96 7.73
CA ILE A 111 -2.32 9.83 7.81
C ILE A 111 -2.91 10.45 6.55
N PRO A 112 -3.41 9.66 5.59
CA PRO A 112 -4.00 10.19 4.37
C PRO A 112 -5.35 10.85 4.64
N PHE A 113 -5.71 11.79 3.78
CA PHE A 113 -7.04 12.41 3.80
C PHE A 113 -8.11 11.36 3.45
N VAL A 114 -9.28 11.46 4.08
CA VAL A 114 -10.44 10.57 3.92
C VAL A 114 -10.29 9.15 4.50
N SER A 115 -9.15 8.48 4.33
CA SER A 115 -8.99 7.05 4.66
C SER A 115 -7.95 6.77 5.75
N PRO A 116 -8.21 7.15 7.03
CA PRO A 116 -7.24 7.01 8.11
C PRO A 116 -6.79 5.56 8.36
N TYR A 117 -7.58 4.57 7.94
CA TYR A 117 -7.20 3.15 8.05
C TYR A 117 -5.98 2.77 7.18
N ASN A 118 -5.76 3.52 6.10
CA ASN A 118 -4.61 3.36 5.23
C ASN A 118 -3.37 4.10 5.76
N ALA A 119 -3.41 4.64 7.00
CA ALA A 119 -2.24 5.28 7.60
C ALA A 119 -1.12 4.26 7.86
N PHE A 120 0.11 4.64 7.57
CA PHE A 120 1.27 3.76 7.66
C PHE A 120 2.48 4.50 8.24
N TYR A 121 3.38 3.74 8.86
CA TYR A 121 4.65 4.19 9.39
C TYR A 121 5.81 3.86 8.44
N VAL A 122 6.77 4.77 8.35
CA VAL A 122 8.02 4.61 7.60
C VAL A 122 9.16 5.27 8.37
N THR A 123 10.39 4.87 8.08
CA THR A 123 11.55 5.66 8.50
C THR A 123 11.63 6.98 7.67
N PRO A 124 12.17 8.10 8.19
CA PRO A 124 12.11 9.43 7.56
C PRO A 124 12.74 9.48 6.17
N GLU A 125 13.77 8.73 5.97
CA GLU A 125 14.38 8.50 4.67
C GLU A 125 13.55 7.76 3.60
N HIS A 126 12.49 7.03 3.96
CA HIS A 126 11.92 6.02 3.07
C HIS A 126 11.32 6.70 1.83
N PRO A 127 11.70 6.31 0.61
CA PRO A 127 11.19 6.96 -0.58
C PRO A 127 9.73 6.59 -0.83
N ILE A 128 8.86 7.60 -0.88
CA ILE A 128 7.43 7.45 -1.15
C ILE A 128 7.12 8.13 -2.48
N LEU A 129 6.37 7.46 -3.36
CA LEU A 129 5.94 8.04 -4.63
C LEU A 129 4.84 9.07 -4.38
N CYS A 130 5.09 10.33 -4.75
CA CYS A 130 4.22 11.44 -4.41
C CYS A 130 4.30 12.60 -5.42
N ILE A 131 3.43 13.59 -5.25
CA ILE A 131 3.57 14.91 -5.85
C ILE A 131 3.62 15.94 -4.72
N LYS A 132 4.74 16.66 -4.61
CA LYS A 132 4.85 17.79 -3.69
C LYS A 132 3.94 18.92 -4.13
N ARG A 133 3.04 19.35 -3.25
CA ARG A 133 2.04 20.38 -3.51
C ARG A 133 2.68 21.72 -3.90
N LYS A 134 3.85 22.03 -3.35
CA LYS A 134 4.63 23.23 -3.67
C LYS A 134 5.03 23.33 -5.15
N ARG A 135 5.07 22.21 -5.89
CA ARG A 135 5.35 22.19 -7.34
C ARG A 135 4.15 22.61 -8.20
N ILE A 136 2.98 22.84 -7.60
CA ILE A 136 1.73 23.13 -8.30
C ILE A 136 1.26 24.53 -7.92
N LYS A 137 0.83 25.33 -8.90
CA LYS A 137 0.30 26.66 -8.66
C LYS A 137 -0.98 26.57 -7.82
N LYS A 138 -1.06 27.44 -6.81
CA LYS A 138 -2.26 27.60 -6.00
C LYS A 138 -3.37 28.25 -6.83
N THR A 139 -4.63 27.87 -6.57
CA THR A 139 -5.79 28.56 -7.15
C THR A 139 -6.09 29.85 -6.36
N LYS A 140 -6.68 30.87 -7.01
CA LYS A 140 -7.13 32.11 -6.34
C LYS A 140 -8.09 31.85 -5.15
N LYS A 141 -8.76 30.70 -5.11
CA LYS A 141 -9.68 30.27 -4.03
C LYS A 141 -9.00 29.57 -2.84
N ALA A 142 -7.70 29.27 -2.92
CA ALA A 142 -6.96 28.50 -1.91
C ALA A 142 -6.76 29.25 -0.57
N TYR A 143 -7.06 30.54 -0.51
CA TYR A 143 -6.91 31.39 0.68
C TYR A 143 -8.03 31.24 1.73
N SER A 144 -9.10 30.48 1.45
CA SER A 144 -10.16 30.20 2.44
C SER A 144 -9.86 28.93 3.27
N LYS A 145 -10.20 28.93 4.57
CA LYS A 145 -10.04 27.77 5.49
C LYS A 145 -10.62 26.46 4.94
N SER A 146 -11.66 26.50 4.11
CA SER A 146 -12.34 25.35 3.48
C SER A 146 -11.77 24.90 2.13
N ALA A 147 -10.78 25.62 1.60
CA ALA A 147 -10.18 25.41 0.28
C ALA A 147 -8.64 25.29 0.34
N TRP A 148 -8.05 25.17 1.53
CA TRP A 148 -6.59 25.20 1.70
C TRP A 148 -5.83 24.10 0.94
N LEU A 149 -6.49 22.99 0.56
CA LEU A 149 -5.94 21.91 -0.30
C LEU A 149 -6.23 22.10 -1.80
N MET A 150 -6.84 23.20 -2.24
CA MET A 150 -7.15 23.44 -3.65
C MET A 150 -5.93 23.89 -4.44
N VAL A 151 -5.51 23.03 -5.38
CA VAL A 151 -4.46 23.32 -6.36
C VAL A 151 -5.05 23.41 -7.77
N ASN A 152 -4.27 23.94 -8.72
CA ASN A 152 -4.66 23.88 -10.13
C ASN A 152 -4.81 22.41 -10.55
N HIS A 153 -6.00 22.03 -11.04
CA HIS A 153 -6.31 20.63 -11.33
C HIS A 153 -5.54 20.12 -12.55
N ASP A 154 -5.49 20.90 -13.63
CA ASP A 154 -4.84 20.48 -14.89
C ASP A 154 -3.33 20.34 -14.72
N GLU A 155 -2.72 21.23 -13.92
CA GLU A 155 -1.31 21.14 -13.54
C GLU A 155 -1.03 19.94 -12.62
N LEU A 156 -1.89 19.68 -11.63
CA LEU A 156 -1.78 18.47 -10.78
C LEU A 156 -1.85 17.20 -11.63
N MET A 157 -2.76 17.15 -12.60
CA MET A 157 -2.99 15.96 -13.43
C MET A 157 -1.91 15.76 -14.51
N SER A 158 -1.23 16.83 -14.95
CA SER A 158 -0.09 16.76 -15.87
C SER A 158 1.25 16.51 -15.16
N THR A 159 1.34 16.82 -13.86
CA THR A 159 2.53 16.57 -13.05
C THR A 159 2.73 15.08 -12.81
N LYS A 160 3.91 14.57 -13.17
CA LYS A 160 4.28 13.18 -12.90
C LYS A 160 4.69 13.02 -11.42
N PRO A 161 4.18 11.98 -10.71
CA PRO A 161 4.68 11.63 -9.40
C PRO A 161 6.15 11.26 -9.44
N ASP A 162 6.83 11.53 -8.34
CA ASP A 162 8.25 11.28 -8.14
C ASP A 162 8.48 10.77 -6.71
N TYR A 163 9.54 10.00 -6.52
CA TYR A 163 9.87 9.45 -5.21
C TYR A 163 10.57 10.54 -4.39
N THR A 164 10.07 10.75 -3.18
CA THR A 164 10.61 11.72 -2.22
C THR A 164 10.78 11.04 -0.88
N GLU A 165 11.88 11.31 -0.16
CA GLU A 165 12.05 10.85 1.22
C GLU A 165 10.86 11.31 2.07
N ALA A 166 10.36 10.40 2.89
CA ALA A 166 9.23 10.67 3.78
C ALA A 166 9.42 11.94 4.65
N GLY A 167 10.62 12.21 5.15
CA GLY A 167 10.95 13.35 6.01
C GLY A 167 10.90 14.69 5.29
N ASN A 168 10.92 14.69 3.96
CA ASN A 168 10.80 15.89 3.13
C ASN A 168 9.37 16.14 2.64
N LEU A 169 8.40 15.28 3.03
CA LEU A 169 6.99 15.45 2.72
C LEU A 169 6.30 16.33 3.74
N GLU A 170 5.33 17.10 3.25
CA GLU A 170 4.55 18.02 4.06
C GLU A 170 3.06 17.66 4.03
N THR A 171 2.34 18.14 5.03
CA THR A 171 0.87 18.03 5.06
C THR A 171 0.27 18.70 3.81
N GLY A 172 -0.58 17.96 3.10
CA GLY A 172 -1.19 18.36 1.83
C GLY A 172 -0.45 17.93 0.57
N ASP A 173 0.77 17.39 0.66
CA ASP A 173 1.41 16.69 -0.47
C ASP A 173 0.58 15.45 -0.86
N TYR A 174 0.60 15.07 -2.13
CA TYR A 174 -0.23 13.99 -2.65
C TYR A 174 0.54 12.67 -2.73
N LEU A 175 0.09 11.66 -1.98
CA LEU A 175 0.58 10.29 -2.08
C LEU A 175 -0.07 9.55 -3.25
N VAL A 176 0.67 8.64 -3.87
CA VAL A 176 0.13 7.76 -4.91
C VAL A 176 -0.47 6.51 -4.27
N PHE A 177 -1.80 6.38 -4.37
CA PHE A 177 -2.53 5.16 -4.02
C PHE A 177 -2.75 4.31 -5.27
N SER A 178 -2.20 3.09 -5.27
CA SER A 178 -2.27 2.15 -6.40
C SER A 178 -3.11 0.94 -6.04
N TYR A 179 -3.50 0.16 -7.05
CA TYR A 179 -4.37 -1.01 -6.92
C TYR A 179 -4.07 -2.03 -8.02
N ASN A 180 -4.51 -3.26 -7.79
CA ASN A 180 -4.26 -4.37 -8.71
C ASN A 180 -4.95 -4.18 -10.06
N LYS A 181 -4.17 -4.22 -11.14
CA LYS A 181 -4.68 -4.02 -12.52
C LYS A 181 -4.89 -5.33 -13.28
N LYS A 182 -4.43 -6.45 -12.75
CA LYS A 182 -4.54 -7.75 -13.41
C LYS A 182 -6.01 -8.11 -13.57
N VAL A 183 -6.41 -8.54 -14.77
CA VAL A 183 -7.78 -8.98 -15.07
C VAL A 183 -7.71 -10.39 -15.64
N ILE A 184 -8.54 -11.30 -15.10
CA ILE A 184 -8.76 -12.63 -15.65
C ILE A 184 -10.26 -12.80 -15.80
N ASN A 185 -10.71 -13.09 -17.02
CA ASN A 185 -12.11 -13.40 -17.26
C ASN A 185 -12.31 -14.92 -17.18
N LYS A 186 -13.15 -15.36 -16.26
CA LYS A 186 -13.53 -16.77 -16.07
C LYS A 186 -15.04 -16.88 -16.23
N LYS A 187 -15.48 -17.67 -17.21
CA LYS A 187 -16.91 -17.84 -17.54
C LYS A 187 -17.70 -18.55 -16.43
N GLU A 188 -17.04 -19.38 -15.62
CA GLU A 188 -17.65 -20.14 -14.51
C GLU A 188 -18.27 -19.25 -13.41
N TYR A 189 -17.78 -18.02 -13.27
CA TYR A 189 -18.37 -17.02 -12.39
C TYR A 189 -19.41 -16.27 -13.19
N THR A 190 -20.69 -16.62 -13.07
CA THR A 190 -21.82 -15.91 -13.70
C THR A 190 -22.18 -14.64 -12.91
N ASN A 191 -22.95 -13.72 -13.50
CA ASN A 191 -23.41 -12.55 -12.75
C ASN A 191 -24.33 -12.96 -11.59
N SER A 192 -25.25 -13.91 -11.80
CA SER A 192 -26.09 -14.45 -10.71
C SER A 192 -25.26 -15.01 -9.56
N PHE A 193 -24.16 -15.72 -9.85
CA PHE A 193 -23.25 -16.19 -8.80
C PHE A 193 -22.59 -15.04 -8.03
N LEU A 194 -22.12 -13.99 -8.73
CA LEU A 194 -21.48 -12.83 -8.09
C LEU A 194 -22.47 -12.03 -7.23
N ARG A 195 -23.71 -11.85 -7.70
CA ARG A 195 -24.80 -11.22 -6.94
C ARG A 195 -25.12 -12.01 -5.68
N LEU A 196 -25.27 -13.33 -5.78
CA LEU A 196 -25.52 -14.21 -4.64
C LEU A 196 -24.35 -14.20 -3.63
N ILE A 197 -23.11 -14.09 -4.11
CA ILE A 197 -21.92 -13.92 -3.25
C ILE A 197 -22.00 -12.61 -2.47
N GLY A 198 -22.42 -11.49 -3.08
CA GLY A 198 -22.56 -10.23 -2.36
C GLY A 198 -23.61 -10.30 -1.24
N TYR A 199 -24.78 -10.90 -1.50
CA TYR A 199 -25.76 -11.20 -0.44
C TYR A 199 -25.22 -12.17 0.60
N TYR A 200 -24.40 -13.15 0.21
CA TYR A 200 -23.79 -14.04 1.20
C TYR A 200 -22.83 -13.29 2.11
N LEU A 201 -22.08 -12.35 1.54
CA LEU A 201 -21.09 -11.56 2.27
C LEU A 201 -21.75 -10.59 3.26
N SER A 202 -22.92 -10.04 2.96
CA SER A 202 -23.73 -9.27 3.91
C SER A 202 -24.55 -10.19 4.81
N GLU A 203 -25.67 -10.71 4.30
CA GLU A 203 -26.72 -11.41 5.07
C GLU A 203 -26.54 -12.92 5.20
N GLY A 204 -25.59 -13.51 4.47
CA GLY A 204 -25.42 -14.95 4.41
C GLY A 204 -24.72 -15.57 5.62
N TYR A 205 -25.12 -16.82 5.91
CA TYR A 205 -24.49 -17.70 6.87
C TYR A 205 -24.48 -19.16 6.39
N VAL A 206 -23.53 -19.94 6.90
CA VAL A 206 -23.51 -21.40 6.75
C VAL A 206 -24.08 -22.01 8.01
N SER A 207 -25.03 -22.95 7.88
CA SER A 207 -25.65 -23.60 9.02
C SER A 207 -24.62 -24.31 9.90
N ALA A 208 -24.93 -24.49 11.20
CA ALA A 208 -24.01 -25.11 12.15
C ALA A 208 -23.55 -26.51 11.71
N LYS A 209 -24.47 -27.30 11.13
CA LYS A 209 -24.20 -28.64 10.57
C LYS A 209 -23.46 -28.62 9.22
N GLY A 210 -23.23 -27.44 8.63
CA GLY A 210 -22.49 -27.28 7.37
C GLY A 210 -23.22 -27.81 6.12
N GLY A 211 -24.51 -28.13 6.23
CA GLY A 211 -25.29 -28.71 5.12
C GLY A 211 -26.09 -27.69 4.31
N ALA A 212 -26.19 -26.45 4.78
CA ALA A 212 -27.06 -25.44 4.20
C ALA A 212 -26.42 -24.06 4.22
N ILE A 213 -26.79 -23.23 3.25
CA ILE A 213 -26.55 -21.79 3.25
C ILE A 213 -27.89 -21.12 3.48
N GLY A 214 -27.91 -20.14 4.38
CA GLY A 214 -29.05 -19.30 4.65
C GLY A 214 -28.70 -17.82 4.52
N PHE A 215 -29.72 -17.01 4.32
CA PHE A 215 -29.67 -15.56 4.25
C PHE A 215 -30.79 -15.05 5.15
N ALA A 216 -30.52 -14.03 5.97
CA ALA A 216 -31.50 -13.48 6.90
C ALA A 216 -31.82 -12.04 6.51
N PHE A 217 -33.08 -11.75 6.24
CA PHE A 217 -33.54 -10.40 5.87
C PHE A 217 -34.63 -9.94 6.82
N ASN A 218 -34.88 -8.64 6.90
CA ASN A 218 -36.12 -8.16 7.48
C ASN A 218 -37.30 -8.55 6.57
N LYS A 219 -38.42 -9.01 7.12
CA LYS A 219 -39.61 -9.41 6.35
C LYS A 219 -40.20 -8.30 5.46
N LYS A 220 -39.82 -7.04 5.67
CA LYS A 220 -40.21 -5.89 4.83
C LYS A 220 -39.36 -5.76 3.56
N GLU A 221 -38.19 -6.39 3.50
CA GLU A 221 -37.22 -6.34 2.38
C GLU A 221 -37.59 -7.36 1.29
N LYS A 222 -38.85 -7.34 0.87
CA LYS A 222 -39.43 -8.34 -0.05
C LYS A 222 -38.67 -8.44 -1.36
N GLU A 223 -38.20 -7.32 -1.89
CA GLU A 223 -37.44 -7.28 -3.15
C GLU A 223 -36.15 -8.11 -3.07
N TYR A 224 -35.38 -7.95 -1.99
CA TYR A 224 -34.11 -8.67 -1.81
C TYR A 224 -34.33 -10.15 -1.52
N ILE A 225 -35.39 -10.47 -0.77
CA ILE A 225 -35.80 -11.84 -0.48
C ILE A 225 -36.13 -12.58 -1.79
N GLU A 226 -36.96 -11.99 -2.65
CA GLU A 226 -37.35 -12.59 -3.94
C GLU A 226 -36.18 -12.67 -4.91
N GLU A 227 -35.28 -11.69 -4.92
CA GLU A 227 -34.06 -11.76 -5.70
C GLU A 227 -33.17 -12.94 -5.26
N VAL A 228 -32.94 -13.10 -3.95
CA VAL A 228 -32.12 -14.20 -3.43
C VAL A 228 -32.72 -15.57 -3.75
N LYS A 229 -34.06 -15.72 -3.70
CA LYS A 229 -34.73 -16.98 -4.10
C LYS A 229 -34.40 -17.33 -5.55
N LYS A 230 -34.57 -16.38 -6.47
CA LYS A 230 -34.24 -16.56 -7.91
C LYS A 230 -32.76 -16.85 -8.13
N LEU A 231 -31.87 -16.11 -7.45
CA LEU A 231 -30.43 -16.32 -7.56
C LEU A 231 -30.01 -17.71 -7.05
N ILE A 232 -30.65 -18.23 -6.00
CA ILE A 232 -30.41 -19.60 -5.52
C ILE A 232 -30.81 -20.62 -6.58
N GLU A 233 -31.98 -20.46 -7.19
CA GLU A 233 -32.47 -21.35 -8.25
C GLU A 233 -31.53 -21.33 -9.47
N ASP A 234 -31.12 -20.14 -9.93
CA ASP A 234 -30.20 -19.97 -11.05
C ASP A 234 -28.81 -20.58 -10.81
N VAL A 235 -28.30 -20.45 -9.59
CA VAL A 235 -26.89 -20.78 -9.28
C VAL A 235 -26.74 -22.19 -8.74
N VAL A 236 -27.68 -22.62 -7.91
CA VAL A 236 -27.64 -23.91 -7.19
C VAL A 236 -28.49 -24.96 -7.88
N LEU A 237 -29.38 -24.55 -8.81
CA LEU A 237 -30.31 -25.42 -9.53
C LEU A 237 -31.21 -26.21 -8.57
N LYS A 238 -31.63 -25.55 -7.48
CA LYS A 238 -32.49 -26.08 -6.43
C LYS A 238 -33.46 -25.01 -5.98
N GLU A 239 -34.68 -25.43 -5.65
CA GLU A 239 -35.70 -24.55 -5.07
C GLU A 239 -35.20 -23.92 -3.75
N ALA A 240 -35.38 -22.61 -3.64
CA ALA A 240 -35.08 -21.87 -2.43
C ALA A 240 -36.20 -22.06 -1.39
N LYS A 241 -35.85 -22.47 -0.17
CA LYS A 241 -36.81 -22.57 0.93
C LYS A 241 -36.80 -21.27 1.72
N SER A 242 -37.95 -20.89 2.30
CA SER A 242 -38.04 -19.73 3.19
C SER A 242 -38.78 -20.08 4.48
N ARG A 243 -38.45 -19.37 5.55
CA ARG A 243 -39.20 -19.43 6.81
C ARG A 243 -39.20 -18.07 7.49
N VAL A 244 -40.34 -17.66 8.04
CA VAL A 244 -40.48 -16.40 8.76
C VAL A 244 -40.41 -16.64 10.26
N ARG A 245 -39.59 -15.87 10.96
CA ARG A 245 -39.47 -15.87 12.42
C ARG A 245 -39.50 -14.44 12.93
N ALA A 246 -40.58 -14.06 13.61
CA ALA A 246 -40.83 -12.70 14.09
C ALA A 246 -40.76 -11.64 12.98
N ASN A 247 -39.66 -10.88 12.91
CA ASN A 247 -39.43 -9.84 11.90
C ASN A 247 -38.37 -10.23 10.86
N VAL A 248 -37.85 -11.45 10.93
CA VAL A 248 -36.82 -11.95 10.02
C VAL A 248 -37.42 -13.01 9.09
N GLU A 249 -37.19 -12.89 7.79
CA GLU A 249 -37.41 -13.97 6.82
C GLU A 249 -36.05 -14.59 6.46
N GLU A 250 -35.93 -15.90 6.71
CA GLU A 250 -34.72 -16.64 6.38
C GLU A 250 -34.94 -17.44 5.10
N VAL A 251 -34.18 -17.10 4.05
CA VAL A 251 -34.13 -17.85 2.79
C VAL A 251 -32.95 -18.81 2.84
N TYR A 252 -33.11 -20.08 2.49
CA TYR A 252 -32.05 -21.06 2.59
C TYR A 252 -32.14 -22.19 1.55
N VAL A 253 -30.99 -22.80 1.29
CA VAL A 253 -30.85 -23.95 0.39
C VAL A 253 -29.94 -25.02 1.00
N ASN A 254 -30.36 -26.28 0.89
CA ASN A 254 -29.59 -27.43 1.34
C ASN A 254 -28.70 -27.95 0.20
N SER A 255 -27.41 -27.62 0.24
CA SER A 255 -26.44 -28.10 -0.73
C SER A 255 -25.03 -28.09 -0.14
N ARG A 256 -24.51 -29.28 0.21
CA ARG A 256 -23.12 -29.43 0.70
C ARG A 256 -22.08 -29.01 -0.34
N GLU A 257 -22.35 -29.27 -1.61
CA GLU A 257 -21.50 -28.82 -2.72
C GLU A 257 -21.41 -27.29 -2.76
N PHE A 258 -22.57 -26.62 -2.73
CA PHE A 258 -22.59 -25.16 -2.74
C PHE A 258 -21.96 -24.56 -1.49
N VAL A 259 -22.15 -25.17 -0.31
CA VAL A 259 -21.43 -24.79 0.92
C VAL A 259 -19.92 -24.83 0.69
N ARG A 260 -19.36 -25.93 0.14
CA ARG A 260 -17.92 -26.01 -0.14
C ARG A 260 -17.46 -24.92 -1.09
N LYS A 261 -18.23 -24.65 -2.15
CA LYS A 261 -17.95 -23.57 -3.11
C LYS A 261 -17.93 -22.21 -2.43
N ILE A 262 -18.97 -21.86 -1.66
CA ILE A 262 -19.03 -20.60 -0.91
C ILE A 262 -17.91 -20.48 0.12
N LEU A 263 -17.58 -21.54 0.85
CA LEU A 263 -16.50 -21.49 1.84
C LEU A 263 -15.13 -21.22 1.20
N LYS A 264 -14.89 -21.78 0.01
CA LYS A 264 -13.69 -21.52 -0.80
C LYS A 264 -13.67 -20.07 -1.30
N GLU A 265 -14.81 -19.61 -1.83
CA GLU A 265 -14.89 -18.33 -2.56
C GLU A 265 -15.12 -17.11 -1.67
N ALA A 266 -15.83 -17.27 -0.55
CA ALA A 266 -16.33 -16.19 0.31
C ALA A 266 -15.98 -16.36 1.81
N GLY A 267 -15.44 -17.51 2.24
CA GLY A 267 -15.13 -17.80 3.64
C GLY A 267 -16.36 -18.14 4.50
N LYS A 268 -16.15 -18.30 5.82
CA LYS A 268 -17.19 -18.57 6.85
C LYS A 268 -17.05 -17.55 7.97
N LEU A 269 -18.13 -17.27 8.71
CA LEU A 269 -18.18 -16.34 9.86
C LEU A 269 -17.94 -14.88 9.46
N ALA A 270 -18.68 -13.95 10.07
CA ALA A 270 -18.64 -12.53 9.69
C ALA A 270 -17.21 -11.94 9.67
N THR A 271 -16.39 -12.24 10.69
CA THR A 271 -15.01 -11.73 10.81
C THR A 271 -14.00 -12.38 9.86
N LYS A 272 -14.34 -13.52 9.25
CA LYS A 272 -13.47 -14.30 8.35
C LYS A 272 -14.01 -14.38 6.91
N LYS A 273 -15.13 -13.72 6.61
CA LYS A 273 -15.64 -13.50 5.25
C LYS A 273 -14.56 -12.80 4.41
N ARG A 274 -14.36 -13.23 3.17
CA ARG A 274 -13.35 -12.71 2.24
C ARG A 274 -13.66 -13.21 0.84
N LEU A 275 -13.28 -12.49 -0.19
CA LEU A 275 -13.33 -12.95 -1.57
C LEU A 275 -12.07 -13.75 -1.94
N SER A 276 -12.22 -14.72 -2.83
CA SER A 276 -11.12 -15.50 -3.35
C SER A 276 -10.21 -14.70 -4.28
N LYS A 277 -9.04 -15.27 -4.51
CA LYS A 277 -8.05 -14.80 -5.49
C LYS A 277 -8.64 -14.64 -6.89
N GLU A 278 -9.60 -15.48 -7.25
CA GLU A 278 -10.17 -15.56 -8.59
C GLU A 278 -11.22 -14.48 -8.79
N ILE A 279 -12.15 -14.35 -7.85
CA ILE A 279 -13.15 -13.27 -7.86
C ILE A 279 -12.47 -11.90 -7.84
N MET A 280 -11.42 -11.73 -7.03
CA MET A 280 -10.66 -10.48 -6.97
C MET A 280 -9.95 -10.10 -8.28
N LEU A 281 -9.80 -11.02 -9.25
CA LEU A 281 -9.24 -10.73 -10.57
C LEU A 281 -10.26 -10.62 -11.70
N LEU A 282 -11.53 -10.89 -11.44
CA LEU A 282 -12.57 -10.73 -12.46
C LEU A 282 -12.57 -9.30 -13.04
N PRO A 283 -13.10 -9.10 -14.25
CA PRO A 283 -13.24 -7.78 -14.84
C PRO A 283 -13.88 -6.80 -13.85
N PRO A 284 -13.32 -5.60 -13.62
CA PRO A 284 -13.76 -4.71 -12.55
C PRO A 284 -15.26 -4.43 -12.53
N LYS A 285 -15.87 -4.23 -13.71
CA LYS A 285 -17.32 -4.01 -13.84
C LYS A 285 -18.15 -5.16 -13.29
N ARG A 286 -17.72 -6.42 -13.49
CA ARG A 286 -18.43 -7.60 -12.97
C ARG A 286 -18.35 -7.71 -11.46
N GLN A 287 -17.29 -7.17 -10.85
CA GLN A 287 -17.18 -7.13 -9.38
C GLN A 287 -18.15 -6.14 -8.74
N LEU A 288 -18.70 -5.19 -9.50
CA LEU A 288 -19.70 -4.26 -9.00
C LEU A 288 -21.02 -4.96 -8.64
N GLU A 289 -21.32 -6.11 -9.24
CA GLU A 289 -22.44 -6.98 -8.84
C GLU A 289 -22.38 -7.33 -7.35
N ILE A 290 -21.17 -7.64 -6.85
CA ILE A 290 -20.94 -7.94 -5.43
C ILE A 290 -21.15 -6.69 -4.58
N ILE A 291 -20.65 -5.54 -5.04
CA ILE A 291 -20.79 -4.27 -4.31
C ILE A 291 -22.26 -3.88 -4.17
N GLU A 292 -23.04 -4.04 -5.23
CA GLU A 292 -24.46 -3.69 -5.26
C GLU A 292 -25.28 -4.57 -4.30
N THR A 293 -25.16 -5.90 -4.39
CA THR A 293 -25.93 -6.77 -3.50
C THR A 293 -25.42 -6.76 -2.06
N TYR A 294 -24.12 -6.49 -1.84
CA TYR A 294 -23.63 -6.22 -0.49
C TYR A 294 -24.28 -4.96 0.10
N LEU A 295 -24.39 -3.89 -0.69
CA LEU A 295 -25.03 -2.63 -0.28
C LEU A 295 -26.52 -2.85 0.06
N ASN A 296 -27.21 -3.73 -0.66
CA ASN A 296 -28.62 -4.06 -0.38
C ASN A 296 -28.81 -4.76 0.98
N GLY A 297 -27.82 -5.50 1.47
CA GLY A 297 -27.87 -6.12 2.80
C GLY A 297 -27.28 -5.22 3.90
N ASP A 298 -25.95 -5.16 3.97
CA ASP A 298 -25.20 -4.48 5.04
C ASP A 298 -24.75 -3.05 4.66
N GLY A 299 -25.47 -2.44 3.73
CA GLY A 299 -25.17 -1.11 3.22
C GLY A 299 -26.06 -0.02 3.80
N ASP A 300 -25.56 1.22 3.76
CA ASP A 300 -26.38 2.38 4.08
C ASP A 300 -26.04 3.60 3.21
N LEU A 301 -27.04 4.45 3.01
CA LEU A 301 -26.90 5.73 2.32
C LEU A 301 -26.89 6.88 3.32
N TYR A 302 -25.73 7.54 3.44
CA TYR A 302 -25.57 8.70 4.29
C TYR A 302 -25.65 10.01 3.51
N PHE A 303 -26.59 10.87 3.92
CA PHE A 303 -26.75 12.22 3.40
C PHE A 303 -26.29 13.24 4.44
N ARG A 304 -25.24 14.02 4.13
CA ARG A 304 -24.77 15.07 5.06
C ARG A 304 -25.79 16.19 5.26
N ARG A 305 -26.58 16.50 4.22
CA ARG A 305 -27.69 17.47 4.22
C ARG A 305 -28.71 17.03 3.15
N LYS A 306 -29.97 17.44 3.29
CA LYS A 306 -31.01 17.23 2.28
C LYS A 306 -30.55 17.82 0.93
N GLY A 307 -30.64 17.04 -0.16
CA GLY A 307 -30.16 17.45 -1.50
C GLY A 307 -28.66 17.23 -1.80
N ASN A 308 -27.85 16.76 -0.85
CA ASN A 308 -26.44 16.41 -1.12
C ASN A 308 -26.33 15.04 -1.82
N THR A 309 -25.22 14.83 -2.54
CA THR A 309 -24.87 13.50 -3.04
C THR A 309 -24.67 12.50 -1.91
N ALA A 310 -25.34 11.35 -2.02
CA ALA A 310 -25.25 10.25 -1.08
C ALA A 310 -23.82 9.77 -0.91
N THR A 311 -23.48 9.35 0.31
CA THR A 311 -22.27 8.60 0.60
C THR A 311 -22.70 7.18 0.89
N TYR A 312 -22.26 6.25 0.03
CA TYR A 312 -22.52 4.84 0.17
C TYR A 312 -21.56 4.28 1.21
N ARG A 313 -22.08 3.51 2.16
CA ARG A 313 -21.30 2.90 3.23
C ARG A 313 -21.57 1.40 3.23
N LEU A 314 -20.49 0.62 3.30
CA LEU A 314 -20.53 -0.84 3.45
C LEU A 314 -19.92 -1.15 4.82
N ALA A 315 -20.67 -1.80 5.70
CA ALA A 315 -20.20 -2.18 7.03
C ALA A 315 -19.78 -3.66 7.04
N THR A 316 -18.64 -3.98 7.63
CA THR A 316 -18.19 -5.37 7.80
C THR A 316 -17.32 -5.53 9.05
N SER A 317 -17.37 -6.69 9.70
CA SER A 317 -16.44 -7.06 10.78
C SER A 317 -15.20 -7.79 10.27
N SER A 318 -15.11 -8.09 8.98
CA SER A 318 -13.91 -8.69 8.36
C SER A 318 -12.99 -7.60 7.81
N GLU A 319 -11.79 -7.51 8.39
CA GLU A 319 -10.74 -6.61 7.88
C GLU A 319 -10.38 -6.96 6.42
N SER A 320 -10.24 -8.26 6.12
CA SER A 320 -9.87 -8.71 4.78
C SER A 320 -10.91 -8.30 3.75
N LEU A 321 -12.20 -8.42 4.10
CA LEU A 321 -13.27 -8.03 3.21
C LEU A 321 -13.30 -6.51 3.02
N ALA A 322 -13.13 -5.72 4.08
CA ALA A 322 -13.09 -4.26 3.97
C ALA A 322 -12.01 -3.77 3.00
N ILE A 323 -10.81 -4.37 3.08
CA ILE A 323 -9.70 -4.10 2.16
C ILE A 323 -10.06 -4.50 0.72
N GLN A 324 -10.65 -5.69 0.54
CA GLN A 324 -11.06 -6.17 -0.78
C GLN A 324 -12.16 -5.31 -1.42
N LEU A 325 -13.13 -4.84 -0.63
CA LEU A 325 -14.16 -3.91 -1.09
C LEU A 325 -13.54 -2.56 -1.53
N GLN A 326 -12.57 -2.02 -0.77
CA GLN A 326 -11.82 -0.83 -1.20
C GLN A 326 -11.04 -1.10 -2.50
N GLU A 327 -10.41 -2.26 -2.65
CA GLU A 327 -9.67 -2.64 -3.87
C GLU A 327 -10.60 -2.78 -5.09
N ILE A 328 -11.77 -3.43 -4.95
CA ILE A 328 -12.78 -3.54 -6.02
C ILE A 328 -13.23 -2.16 -6.50
N LEU A 329 -13.54 -1.26 -5.56
CA LEU A 329 -13.93 0.11 -5.87
C LEU A 329 -12.78 0.86 -6.57
N ALA A 330 -11.55 0.71 -6.09
CA ALA A 330 -10.36 1.33 -6.69
C ALA A 330 -10.13 0.85 -8.14
N ARG A 331 -10.31 -0.45 -8.41
CA ARG A 331 -10.25 -1.03 -9.77
C ARG A 331 -11.30 -0.44 -10.71
N ASN A 332 -12.44 -0.02 -10.17
CA ASN A 332 -13.50 0.69 -10.87
C ASN A 332 -13.34 2.23 -10.85
N LYS A 333 -12.14 2.75 -10.51
CA LYS A 333 -11.83 4.19 -10.45
C LYS A 333 -12.64 4.98 -9.42
N ILE A 334 -13.20 4.28 -8.43
CA ILE A 334 -13.92 4.87 -7.30
C ILE A 334 -13.01 4.78 -6.07
N PHE A 335 -12.60 5.93 -5.54
CA PHE A 335 -11.84 5.94 -4.30
C PHE A 335 -12.78 5.69 -3.12
N ALA A 336 -12.48 4.66 -2.33
CA ALA A 336 -13.21 4.33 -1.11
C ALA A 336 -12.31 4.55 0.10
N SER A 337 -12.89 5.12 1.16
CA SER A 337 -12.22 5.25 2.45
C SER A 337 -12.62 4.13 3.39
N ILE A 338 -11.71 3.70 4.26
CA ILE A 338 -12.01 2.76 5.34
C ILE A 338 -11.89 3.50 6.67
N ARG A 339 -12.86 3.30 7.55
CA ARG A 339 -12.81 3.70 8.95
C ARG A 339 -13.00 2.48 9.83
N LYS A 340 -12.07 2.27 10.75
CA LYS A 340 -12.21 1.29 11.83
C LYS A 340 -12.91 1.94 13.02
N ARG A 341 -13.89 1.25 13.58
CA ARG A 341 -14.58 1.58 14.82
C ARG A 341 -14.56 0.35 15.72
N ILE A 342 -14.49 0.56 17.03
CA ILE A 342 -14.73 -0.51 18.00
C ILE A 342 -16.20 -0.40 18.38
N GLN A 343 -16.96 -1.46 18.15
CA GLN A 343 -18.37 -1.50 18.53
C GLN A 343 -18.46 -1.47 20.05
N LYS A 344 -19.20 -0.48 20.57
CA LYS A 344 -19.54 -0.45 21.99
C LYS A 344 -20.58 -1.53 22.25
N GLU A 345 -20.60 -2.03 23.48
CA GLU A 345 -21.68 -2.90 23.89
C GLU A 345 -23.02 -2.19 23.70
N SER A 346 -23.97 -2.87 23.07
CA SER A 346 -25.30 -2.32 22.86
C SER A 346 -26.35 -3.40 22.93
N ASN A 347 -27.49 -3.09 23.55
CA ASN A 347 -28.67 -3.93 23.52
C ASN A 347 -29.51 -3.56 22.29
N ILE A 348 -29.63 -4.47 21.33
CA ILE A 348 -30.49 -4.29 20.17
C ILE A 348 -31.56 -5.38 20.20
N GLY A 349 -32.80 -4.99 20.47
CA GLY A 349 -33.96 -5.89 20.48
C GLY A 349 -33.84 -7.06 21.47
N GLY A 350 -33.25 -6.83 22.65
CA GLY A 350 -33.05 -7.86 23.68
C GLY A 350 -31.80 -8.72 23.49
N ARG A 351 -31.03 -8.51 22.41
CA ARG A 351 -29.72 -9.15 22.20
C ARG A 351 -28.61 -8.21 22.66
N ILE A 352 -27.77 -8.70 23.56
CA ILE A 352 -26.53 -8.01 23.95
C ILE A 352 -25.52 -8.23 22.82
N ILE A 353 -25.25 -7.18 22.06
CA ILE A 353 -24.10 -7.15 21.16
C ILE A 353 -22.89 -6.88 22.04
N ARG A 354 -22.09 -7.92 22.27
CA ARG A 354 -20.86 -7.82 23.06
C ARG A 354 -19.97 -6.74 22.45
N GLY A 355 -19.55 -5.78 23.28
CA GLY A 355 -18.60 -4.75 22.88
C GLY A 355 -17.24 -5.34 22.48
N GLY A 356 -16.40 -4.49 21.88
CA GLY A 356 -15.02 -4.84 21.55
C GLY A 356 -14.81 -5.45 20.16
N GLN A 357 -15.87 -5.71 19.40
CA GLN A 357 -15.74 -6.16 18.01
C GLN A 357 -15.31 -5.01 17.10
N GLU A 358 -14.37 -5.30 16.20
CA GLU A 358 -13.92 -4.35 15.19
C GLU A 358 -14.94 -4.26 14.06
N LEU A 359 -15.36 -3.05 13.73
CA LEU A 359 -16.23 -2.74 12.61
C LEU A 359 -15.49 -1.84 11.61
N PHE A 360 -15.45 -2.26 10.37
CA PHE A 360 -14.87 -1.52 9.26
C PHE A 360 -15.99 -0.95 8.39
N ILE A 361 -15.96 0.36 8.20
CA ILE A 361 -16.92 1.07 7.35
C ILE A 361 -16.18 1.54 6.11
N VAL A 362 -16.52 0.96 4.97
CA VAL A 362 -16.01 1.34 3.65
C VAL A 362 -16.97 2.39 3.06
N SER A 363 -16.52 3.63 2.90
CA SER A 363 -17.35 4.74 2.42
C SER A 363 -16.86 5.28 1.08
N TYR A 364 -17.77 5.42 0.11
CA TYR A 364 -17.47 5.95 -1.23
C TYR A 364 -18.62 6.80 -1.79
N LYS A 365 -18.35 7.48 -2.92
CA LYS A 365 -19.34 8.23 -3.69
C LYS A 365 -19.35 7.73 -5.12
N LYS A 366 -20.53 7.40 -5.65
CA LYS A 366 -20.73 6.96 -7.04
C LYS A 366 -20.81 8.16 -7.99
N ASP A 367 -21.60 9.16 -7.60
CA ASP A 367 -22.08 10.21 -8.52
C ASP A 367 -21.22 11.49 -8.51
N ARG A 368 -20.14 11.51 -7.71
CA ARG A 368 -19.27 12.69 -7.61
C ARG A 368 -17.84 12.31 -7.26
N LYS A 369 -16.89 12.87 -8.01
CA LYS A 369 -15.47 12.81 -7.67
C LYS A 369 -15.24 13.45 -6.30
N HIS A 370 -14.40 12.82 -5.49
CA HIS A 370 -14.01 13.38 -4.21
C HIS A 370 -13.27 14.71 -4.42
N LYS A 371 -13.57 15.74 -3.59
CA LYS A 371 -13.05 17.10 -3.80
C LYS A 371 -11.52 17.18 -3.80
N PHE A 372 -10.87 16.32 -3.01
CA PHE A 372 -9.43 16.37 -2.77
C PHE A 372 -8.67 15.12 -3.21
N VAL A 373 -9.38 14.06 -3.61
CA VAL A 373 -8.74 12.83 -4.08
C VAL A 373 -8.95 12.79 -5.58
N HIS A 374 -7.85 12.74 -6.32
CA HIS A 374 -7.90 12.89 -7.77
C HIS A 374 -7.61 11.53 -8.42
N PRO A 375 -8.63 10.89 -9.03
CA PRO A 375 -8.41 9.67 -9.79
C PRO A 375 -7.65 9.98 -11.09
N THR A 376 -6.60 9.20 -11.36
CA THR A 376 -5.92 9.18 -12.65
C THR A 376 -6.32 7.92 -13.42
N ARG A 377 -5.74 7.73 -14.61
CA ARG A 377 -5.92 6.47 -15.37
C ARG A 377 -5.47 5.25 -14.57
N ASN A 378 -4.43 5.39 -13.73
CA ASN A 378 -3.67 4.26 -13.21
C ASN A 378 -3.55 4.19 -11.68
N TYR A 379 -3.90 5.25 -10.97
CA TYR A 379 -3.76 5.39 -9.51
C TYR A 379 -4.67 6.52 -9.01
N PHE A 380 -4.66 6.79 -7.70
CA PHE A 380 -5.29 7.97 -7.11
C PHE A 380 -4.23 8.84 -6.43
N LEU A 381 -4.39 10.14 -6.54
CA LEU A 381 -3.61 11.12 -5.78
C LEU A 381 -4.39 11.46 -4.51
N VAL A 382 -3.83 11.08 -3.36
CA VAL A 382 -4.47 11.23 -2.04
C VAL A 382 -3.63 12.17 -1.19
N PRO A 383 -4.16 13.33 -0.76
CA PRO A 383 -3.37 14.27 0.02
C PRO A 383 -3.10 13.75 1.42
N ILE A 384 -1.95 14.11 1.97
CA ILE A 384 -1.60 13.85 3.36
C ILE A 384 -2.42 14.77 4.26
N LYS A 385 -3.16 14.20 5.21
CA LYS A 385 -3.92 14.97 6.20
C LYS A 385 -3.03 15.43 7.36
N LYS A 386 -2.16 14.54 7.84
CA LYS A 386 -1.27 14.77 8.97
C LYS A 386 -0.07 13.84 8.87
N ILE A 387 1.09 14.31 9.32
CA ILE A 387 2.29 13.50 9.55
C ILE A 387 2.55 13.54 11.05
N GLU A 388 2.66 12.38 11.69
CA GLU A 388 3.03 12.27 13.11
C GLU A 388 4.43 11.67 13.22
N LYS A 389 5.17 12.08 14.25
CA LYS A 389 6.52 11.60 14.53
C LYS A 389 6.51 10.82 15.84
N GLU A 390 7.10 9.64 15.85
CA GLU A 390 7.11 8.75 17.01
C GLU A 390 8.52 8.17 17.21
N LYS A 391 9.04 8.18 18.44
CA LYS A 391 10.33 7.55 18.73
C LYS A 391 10.21 6.03 18.66
N TYR A 392 11.15 5.39 18.00
CA TYR A 392 11.17 3.94 17.81
C TYR A 392 12.58 3.37 17.99
N GLY A 393 12.65 2.24 18.68
CA GLY A 393 13.84 1.42 18.81
C GLY A 393 13.47 -0.03 18.56
N GLY A 394 13.99 -0.63 17.49
CA GLY A 394 13.69 -2.02 17.15
C GLY A 394 14.03 -2.36 15.71
N LYS A 395 13.55 -3.51 15.25
CA LYS A 395 13.80 -3.97 13.88
C LYS A 395 12.93 -3.21 12.90
N VAL A 396 13.50 -2.93 11.72
CA VAL A 396 12.78 -2.41 10.57
C VAL A 396 13.09 -3.28 9.35
N TYR A 397 12.13 -3.36 8.43
CA TYR A 397 12.08 -4.31 7.34
C TYR A 397 11.97 -3.61 6.00
N ASN A 398 12.51 -4.25 4.97
CA ASN A 398 12.27 -3.91 3.56
C ASN A 398 12.43 -5.21 2.74
N PHE A 399 12.07 -5.21 1.45
CA PHE A 399 12.27 -6.40 0.60
C PHE A 399 12.48 -6.04 -0.87
N GLU A 400 13.03 -6.99 -1.61
CA GLU A 400 13.20 -6.94 -3.06
C GLU A 400 12.07 -7.64 -3.78
N VAL A 401 11.67 -7.09 -4.93
CA VAL A 401 10.72 -7.72 -5.84
C VAL A 401 11.38 -8.14 -7.16
N SER A 402 10.79 -9.12 -7.84
CA SER A 402 11.37 -9.69 -9.05
C SER A 402 11.23 -8.80 -10.30
N SER A 403 10.28 -7.87 -10.29
CA SER A 403 9.90 -7.02 -11.44
C SER A 403 10.20 -5.55 -11.21
N GLU A 404 10.34 -4.77 -12.28
CA GLU A 404 10.33 -3.31 -12.22
C GLU A 404 8.90 -2.73 -12.26
N PRO A 405 8.66 -1.54 -11.67
CA PRO A 405 9.57 -0.81 -10.78
C PRO A 405 9.77 -1.56 -9.48
N ASN A 406 11.01 -1.56 -9.01
CA ASN A 406 11.41 -2.02 -7.69
C ASN A 406 10.69 -1.19 -6.61
N SER A 407 9.47 -1.59 -6.30
CA SER A 407 8.54 -0.86 -5.45
C SER A 407 7.44 -1.81 -5.00
N TYR A 408 6.73 -1.44 -3.95
CA TYR A 408 5.62 -2.21 -3.44
C TYR A 408 4.59 -1.30 -2.79
N LEU A 409 3.45 -1.88 -2.42
CA LEU A 409 2.37 -1.13 -1.78
C LEU A 409 2.34 -1.38 -0.28
N VAL A 410 2.30 -0.31 0.50
CA VAL A 410 2.03 -0.32 1.94
C VAL A 410 0.66 0.31 2.15
N ARG A 411 -0.30 -0.48 2.61
CA ARG A 411 -1.70 -0.04 2.78
C ARG A 411 -2.28 0.68 1.55
N GLY A 412 -1.87 0.24 0.35
CA GLY A 412 -2.25 0.82 -0.95
C GLY A 412 -1.37 1.96 -1.47
N PHE A 413 -0.46 2.51 -0.66
CA PHE A 413 0.46 3.57 -1.08
C PHE A 413 1.78 3.03 -1.61
N VAL A 414 2.31 3.67 -2.66
CA VAL A 414 3.51 3.21 -3.36
C VAL A 414 4.79 3.66 -2.64
N VAL A 415 5.65 2.71 -2.29
CA VAL A 415 6.98 2.94 -1.69
C VAL A 415 8.07 2.18 -2.45
N HIS A 416 9.32 2.63 -2.38
CA HIS A 416 10.47 2.09 -3.14
C HIS A 416 11.41 1.19 -2.32
N ASN A 417 12.23 0.35 -2.97
CA ASN A 417 13.35 -0.39 -2.34
C ASN A 417 14.73 0.01 -2.89
N CYS A 418 15.76 0.08 -2.03
CA CYS A 418 17.05 0.73 -2.31
C CYS A 418 18.24 -0.21 -2.63
N ILE A 419 18.04 -1.38 -3.24
CA ILE A 419 19.10 -2.42 -3.40
C ILE A 419 20.20 -2.02 -4.38
N ALA A 420 19.77 -1.40 -5.49
CA ALA A 420 20.65 -0.84 -6.50
C ALA A 420 21.60 0.19 -5.88
N ALA A 421 21.04 1.07 -5.03
CA ALA A 421 21.79 2.07 -4.28
C ALA A 421 22.78 1.40 -3.33
N ILE A 422 22.33 0.47 -2.47
CA ILE A 422 23.19 -0.24 -1.49
C ILE A 422 24.41 -0.87 -2.15
N THR A 423 24.19 -1.60 -3.24
CA THR A 423 25.28 -2.35 -3.89
C THR A 423 26.26 -1.41 -4.60
N ALA A 424 25.74 -0.36 -5.26
CA ALA A 424 26.58 0.65 -5.88
C ALA A 424 27.42 1.42 -4.84
N SER A 425 26.84 1.77 -3.70
CA SER A 425 27.55 2.42 -2.59
C SER A 425 28.64 1.54 -2.00
N GLU A 426 28.36 0.26 -1.78
CA GLU A 426 29.32 -0.69 -1.21
C GLU A 426 30.54 -0.86 -2.11
N ILE A 427 30.34 -0.98 -3.43
CA ILE A 427 31.43 -1.02 -4.42
C ILE A 427 32.20 0.30 -4.44
N MET A 428 31.48 1.43 -4.47
CA MET A 428 32.08 2.76 -4.46
C MET A 428 32.97 2.93 -3.22
N CYS A 429 32.46 2.59 -2.04
CA CYS A 429 33.21 2.68 -0.78
C CYS A 429 34.44 1.77 -0.80
N LYS A 430 34.30 0.55 -1.34
CA LYS A 430 35.43 -0.37 -1.54
C LYS A 430 36.49 0.19 -2.47
N LEU A 431 36.09 0.94 -3.51
CA LEU A 431 37.02 1.60 -4.44
C LEU A 431 37.70 2.80 -3.79
N ALA A 432 36.98 3.56 -2.96
CA ALA A 432 37.48 4.78 -2.33
C ALA A 432 38.37 4.54 -1.10
N LYS A 433 38.11 3.50 -0.31
CA LYS A 433 38.87 3.24 0.92
C LYS A 433 40.37 3.06 0.64
N GLY A 434 41.21 3.77 1.40
CA GLY A 434 42.67 3.76 1.27
C GLY A 434 43.24 4.66 0.17
N LYS A 435 42.41 5.21 -0.73
CA LYS A 435 42.84 6.22 -1.72
C LYS A 435 43.00 7.59 -1.10
N THR A 436 43.78 8.46 -1.74
CA THR A 436 43.78 9.90 -1.42
C THR A 436 42.47 10.55 -1.88
N LEU A 437 42.12 11.70 -1.31
CA LEU A 437 40.92 12.45 -1.71
C LEU A 437 40.89 12.76 -3.21
N GLU A 438 42.05 13.09 -3.80
CA GLU A 438 42.16 13.35 -5.25
C GLU A 438 41.95 12.08 -6.09
N GLN A 439 42.50 10.95 -5.65
CA GLN A 439 42.28 9.67 -6.31
C GLN A 439 40.83 9.20 -6.18
N ALA A 440 40.16 9.49 -5.06
CA ALA A 440 38.76 9.15 -4.84
C ALA A 440 37.81 10.01 -5.69
N MET A 441 38.13 11.28 -5.93
CA MET A 441 37.36 12.17 -6.83
C MET A 441 37.29 11.65 -8.28
N LYS A 442 38.33 10.92 -8.72
CA LYS A 442 38.43 10.34 -10.06
C LYS A 442 37.57 9.07 -10.25
N ILE A 443 36.95 8.53 -9.20
CA ILE A 443 36.07 7.36 -9.31
C ILE A 443 34.80 7.78 -10.07
N ASN A 444 34.51 7.06 -11.15
CA ASN A 444 33.37 7.31 -12.02
C ASN A 444 32.32 6.18 -11.92
N PRO A 445 31.06 6.44 -12.31
CA PRO A 445 29.99 5.43 -12.26
C PRO A 445 30.33 4.14 -13.04
N GLU A 446 31.07 4.26 -14.14
CA GLU A 446 31.54 3.15 -14.97
C GLU A 446 32.47 2.21 -14.20
N ASP A 447 33.31 2.73 -13.30
CA ASP A 447 34.19 1.92 -12.45
C ASP A 447 33.38 1.04 -11.50
N ILE A 448 32.27 1.57 -10.99
CA ILE A 448 31.35 0.86 -10.11
C ILE A 448 30.66 -0.26 -10.89
N VAL A 449 30.14 0.06 -12.08
CA VAL A 449 29.45 -0.91 -12.94
C VAL A 449 30.40 -2.02 -13.40
N LYS A 450 31.61 -1.68 -13.88
CA LYS A 450 32.63 -2.66 -14.27
C LYS A 450 32.96 -3.64 -13.14
N LYS A 451 32.96 -3.16 -11.89
CA LYS A 451 33.26 -3.99 -10.72
C LYS A 451 32.07 -4.83 -10.26
N LEU A 452 30.85 -4.33 -10.47
CA LEU A 452 29.60 -5.06 -10.26
C LEU A 452 29.42 -6.18 -11.29
N GLY A 453 29.84 -5.98 -12.54
CA GLY A 453 29.58 -6.89 -13.68
C GLY A 453 28.39 -6.39 -14.51
N GLU A 454 27.66 -7.28 -15.20
CA GLU A 454 26.44 -6.90 -15.91
C GLU A 454 25.40 -6.29 -14.94
N VAL A 455 25.24 -4.97 -15.00
CA VAL A 455 24.16 -4.23 -14.34
C VAL A 455 23.18 -3.81 -15.44
N PRO A 456 21.86 -4.01 -15.29
CA PRO A 456 20.90 -3.50 -16.25
C PRO A 456 21.13 -2.01 -16.49
N GLU A 457 21.17 -1.58 -17.75
CA GLU A 457 21.51 -0.21 -18.18
C GLU A 457 20.69 0.86 -17.43
N ILE A 458 19.43 0.55 -17.14
CA ILE A 458 18.48 1.39 -16.38
C ILE A 458 18.93 1.67 -14.93
N LYS A 459 19.81 0.85 -14.35
CA LYS A 459 20.28 0.94 -12.95
C LYS A 459 21.65 1.61 -12.78
N PHE A 460 22.24 2.10 -13.89
CA PHE A 460 23.45 2.93 -13.89
C PHE A 460 23.33 4.17 -12.99
N HIS A 461 22.11 4.70 -12.85
CA HIS A 461 21.84 5.89 -12.05
C HIS A 461 22.22 5.75 -10.56
N CYS A 462 22.18 4.53 -9.99
CA CYS A 462 22.60 4.29 -8.60
C CYS A 462 24.12 4.45 -8.43
N SER A 463 24.89 4.10 -9.47
CA SER A 463 26.33 4.36 -9.53
C SER A 463 26.63 5.85 -9.65
N ILE A 464 25.83 6.60 -10.43
CA ILE A 464 25.90 8.08 -10.48
C ILE A 464 25.65 8.68 -9.10
N LEU A 465 24.59 8.23 -8.43
CA LEU A 465 24.22 8.72 -7.10
C LEU A 465 25.35 8.49 -6.09
N GLY A 466 25.98 7.31 -6.12
CA GLY A 466 27.10 6.98 -5.25
C GLY A 466 28.35 7.82 -5.47
N THR A 467 28.74 8.07 -6.72
CA THR A 467 29.90 8.93 -7.00
C THR A 467 29.63 10.39 -6.66
N GLN A 468 28.42 10.89 -6.91
CA GLN A 468 28.03 12.25 -6.51
C GLN A 468 28.07 12.42 -4.99
N ALA A 469 27.54 11.46 -4.23
CA ALA A 469 27.57 11.50 -2.78
C ALA A 469 29.00 11.45 -2.21
N LEU A 470 29.89 10.65 -2.82
CA LEU A 470 31.31 10.64 -2.48
C LEU A 470 31.98 11.99 -2.74
N ARG A 471 31.77 12.58 -3.93
CA ARG A 471 32.33 13.89 -4.30
C ARG A 471 31.88 14.97 -3.32
N LYS A 472 30.59 14.97 -2.98
CA LYS A 472 30.03 15.92 -2.00
C LYS A 472 30.66 15.76 -0.62
N ALA A 473 30.96 14.54 -0.19
CA ALA A 473 31.65 14.29 1.07
C ALA A 473 33.10 14.81 1.04
N ILE A 474 33.80 14.65 -0.08
CA ILE A 474 35.18 15.15 -0.26
C ILE A 474 35.21 16.68 -0.30
N GLU A 475 34.26 17.31 -1.00
CA GLU A 475 34.09 18.77 -1.01
C GLU A 475 33.86 19.31 0.40
N ASN A 476 32.94 18.69 1.15
CA ASN A 476 32.68 19.06 2.54
C ASN A 476 33.94 18.97 3.42
N TYR A 477 34.81 17.99 3.20
CA TYR A 477 36.10 17.91 3.91
C TYR A 477 37.01 19.08 3.55
N LYS A 478 37.12 19.40 2.25
CA LYS A 478 38.01 20.47 1.76
C LYS A 478 37.57 21.84 2.27
N GLU A 479 36.28 22.08 2.37
CA GLU A 479 35.72 23.32 2.96
C GLU A 479 36.14 23.45 4.43
N LYS A 480 35.92 22.40 5.23
CA LYS A 480 36.25 22.39 6.68
C LYS A 480 37.74 22.50 7.04
N VAL A 481 38.65 22.33 6.08
CA VAL A 481 40.11 22.40 6.29
C VAL A 481 40.68 23.72 5.76
N LYS A 482 39.88 24.50 5.03
CA LYS A 482 40.25 25.86 4.60
C LYS A 482 39.96 26.90 5.68
N ASP A 483 38.95 26.63 6.52
CA ASP A 483 38.75 27.27 7.83
C ASP A 483 39.69 26.63 8.87
#